data_AF-A0A7C1KYH4-F1
#
_entry.id   AF-A0A7C1KYH4-F1
#
_cell.length_a   1.000
_cell.length_b   1.000
_cell.length_c   1.000
_cell.angle_alpha   90.00
_cell.angle_beta   90.00
_cell.angle_gamma   90.00
#
_symmetry.space_group_name_H-M   'P 1'
#
loop_
_entity.id
_entity.type
_entity.pdbx_description
1 polymer ?
#
loop_
_entity_poly.entity_id
_entity_poly.type
_entity_poly.pdbx_seq_one_letter_code
_entity_poly.pdbx_strand_id
1 'polypeptide(L)'
;NETRGLRGIDLIHIEDIIKLIKTGRAGDSVALPGKIRAVRKYSTLILTVLAPLKLKPRVFDPPGELVLYEDGIVLKAEIAETWSNDYNGKETSVFDLDRLVLPLEVRMRQKGDYFYPAGFGKKKKLQDFFVDEKVPRDERDSVPIVVSGGNIIWIAGYRMDERYRVKEGTKRFLIIKSFKR
;
A
#
# COMPACT_ATOMS: atom_id res chain seq x y z
N ASN A 1 32.23 -17.86 -24.71
CA ASN A 1 32.38 -16.40 -24.49
C ASN A 1 30.99 -15.82 -24.16
N GLU A 2 30.57 -16.03 -22.91
CA GLU A 2 29.17 -15.92 -22.45
C GLU A 2 28.76 -14.50 -21.99
N THR A 3 29.60 -13.49 -22.20
CA THR A 3 29.43 -12.17 -21.58
C THR A 3 28.91 -11.08 -22.53
N ARG A 4 28.54 -11.41 -23.79
CA ARG A 4 27.98 -10.41 -24.73
C ARG A 4 26.60 -9.84 -24.30
N GLY A 5 25.95 -10.40 -23.27
CA GLY A 5 24.63 -10.00 -22.77
C GLY A 5 24.58 -9.04 -21.58
N LEU A 6 25.71 -8.72 -20.92
CA LEU A 6 25.76 -7.88 -19.71
C LEU A 6 25.89 -6.36 -20.01
N ARG A 7 25.28 -5.84 -21.08
CA ARG A 7 25.47 -4.43 -21.45
C ARG A 7 24.93 -3.49 -20.36
N GLY A 8 25.85 -2.88 -19.60
CA GLY A 8 25.61 -1.79 -18.67
C GLY A 8 25.51 -2.17 -17.19
N ILE A 9 25.44 -3.46 -16.84
CA ILE A 9 25.45 -3.88 -15.42
C ILE A 9 26.90 -3.89 -14.94
N ASP A 10 27.17 -3.07 -13.92
CA ASP A 10 28.49 -2.76 -13.38
C ASP A 10 28.49 -3.11 -11.89
N LEU A 11 29.66 -3.06 -11.26
CA LEU A 11 29.81 -3.39 -9.83
C LEU A 11 28.82 -2.60 -8.94
N ILE A 12 28.59 -1.32 -9.23
CA ILE A 12 27.63 -0.48 -8.49
C ILE A 12 26.21 -1.06 -8.49
N HIS A 13 25.78 -1.63 -9.62
CA HIS A 13 24.46 -2.24 -9.75
C HIS A 13 24.37 -3.55 -8.95
N ILE A 14 25.45 -4.32 -8.89
CA ILE A 14 25.55 -5.53 -8.06
C ILE A 14 25.52 -5.15 -6.58
N GLU A 15 26.25 -4.12 -6.18
CA GLU A 15 26.26 -3.61 -4.81
C GLU A 15 24.88 -3.12 -4.38
N ASP A 16 24.16 -2.41 -5.24
CA ASP A 16 22.79 -1.98 -4.96
C ASP A 16 21.82 -3.15 -4.80
N ILE A 17 21.94 -4.20 -5.63
CA ILE A 17 21.17 -5.44 -5.47
C ILE A 17 21.51 -6.14 -4.15
N ILE A 18 22.79 -6.24 -3.79
CA ILE A 18 23.23 -6.84 -2.53
C ILE A 18 22.68 -6.05 -1.34
N LYS A 19 22.71 -4.72 -1.42
CA LYS A 19 22.13 -3.84 -0.39
C LYS A 19 20.63 -4.05 -0.27
N LEU A 20 19.92 -4.15 -1.40
CA LEU A 20 18.50 -4.48 -1.44
C LEU A 20 18.21 -5.82 -0.75
N ILE A 21 19.00 -6.87 -1.01
CA ILE A 21 18.86 -8.19 -0.37
C ILE A 21 19.18 -8.16 1.12
N LYS A 22 20.18 -7.38 1.56
CA LYS A 22 20.59 -7.36 2.96
C LYS A 22 19.67 -6.52 3.82
N THR A 23 19.23 -5.38 3.31
CA THR A 23 18.60 -4.33 4.12
C THR A 23 17.21 -3.91 3.66
N GLY A 24 16.82 -4.24 2.43
CA GLY A 24 15.52 -3.84 1.88
C GLY A 24 14.35 -4.58 2.51
N ARG A 25 13.15 -3.99 2.45
CA ARG A 25 11.90 -4.62 2.85
C ARG A 25 11.25 -5.32 1.65
N ALA A 26 10.26 -6.17 1.92
CA ALA A 26 9.50 -6.82 0.85
C ALA A 26 8.66 -5.79 0.07
N GLY A 27 9.03 -5.53 -1.18
CA GLY A 27 8.46 -4.50 -2.03
C GLY A 27 9.55 -3.59 -2.62
N ASP A 28 10.61 -3.35 -1.85
CA ASP A 28 11.72 -2.48 -2.26
C ASP A 28 12.31 -2.93 -3.59
N SER A 29 12.73 -1.96 -4.40
CA SER A 29 13.29 -2.21 -5.71
C SER A 29 14.47 -1.30 -6.05
N VAL A 30 15.34 -1.79 -6.93
CA VAL A 30 16.41 -1.00 -7.56
C VAL A 30 16.27 -1.05 -9.08
N ALA A 31 16.45 0.10 -9.72
CA ALA A 31 16.51 0.20 -11.17
C ALA A 31 17.88 -0.23 -11.68
N LEU A 32 17.89 -1.04 -12.73
CA LEU A 32 19.07 -1.54 -13.41
C LEU A 32 19.09 -1.05 -14.87
N PRO A 33 20.25 -1.08 -15.53
CA PRO A 33 20.40 -0.79 -16.95
C PRO A 33 19.42 -1.59 -17.82
N GLY A 34 19.03 -1.02 -18.96
CA GLY A 34 18.15 -1.71 -19.91
C GLY A 34 16.68 -1.82 -19.48
N LYS A 35 16.20 -0.93 -18.60
CA LYS A 35 14.84 -0.93 -18.01
C LYS A 35 14.56 -2.16 -17.13
N ILE A 36 15.62 -2.87 -16.71
CA ILE A 36 15.51 -3.97 -15.78
C ILE A 36 15.31 -3.37 -14.38
N ARG A 37 14.58 -4.07 -13.52
CA ARG A 37 14.44 -3.76 -12.10
C ARG A 37 14.68 -5.01 -11.30
N ALA A 38 15.38 -4.89 -10.19
CA ALA A 38 15.42 -5.92 -9.15
C ALA A 38 14.43 -5.55 -8.05
N VAL A 39 13.53 -6.46 -7.71
CA VAL A 39 12.47 -6.27 -6.71
C VAL A 39 12.63 -7.34 -5.64
N ARG A 40 12.73 -6.95 -4.36
CA ARG A 40 12.76 -7.90 -3.25
C ARG A 40 11.34 -8.32 -2.89
N LYS A 41 11.00 -9.59 -3.09
CA LYS A 41 9.77 -10.20 -2.56
C LYS A 41 10.13 -11.20 -1.47
N TYR A 42 9.95 -10.81 -0.21
CA TYR A 42 10.22 -11.67 0.95
C TYR A 42 11.61 -12.35 0.87
N SER A 43 11.64 -13.66 0.57
CA SER A 43 12.84 -14.49 0.43
C SER A 43 13.40 -14.54 -1.01
N THR A 44 12.77 -13.87 -1.96
CA THR A 44 13.11 -13.91 -3.39
C THR A 44 13.52 -12.53 -3.90
N LEU A 45 14.42 -12.52 -4.89
CA LEU A 45 14.74 -11.35 -5.71
C LEU A 45 14.20 -11.60 -7.12
N ILE A 46 13.38 -10.68 -7.62
CA ILE A 46 12.80 -10.76 -8.96
C ILE A 46 13.51 -9.74 -9.84
N LEU A 47 14.12 -10.20 -10.93
CA LEU A 47 14.59 -9.33 -12.02
C LEU A 47 13.51 -9.29 -13.10
N THR A 48 13.01 -8.09 -13.42
CA THR A 48 11.94 -7.92 -14.41
C THR A 48 12.08 -6.62 -15.19
N VAL A 49 11.61 -6.63 -16.43
CA VAL A 49 11.42 -5.42 -17.27
C VAL A 49 9.97 -4.95 -17.29
N LEU A 50 9.06 -5.69 -16.64
CA LEU A 50 7.65 -5.34 -16.57
C LEU A 50 7.43 -4.21 -15.56
N ALA A 51 6.63 -3.23 -15.96
CA ALA A 51 6.14 -2.23 -15.02
C ALA A 51 5.24 -2.90 -13.96
N PRO A 52 5.17 -2.37 -12.72
CA PRO A 52 4.23 -2.85 -11.72
C PRO A 52 2.81 -2.76 -12.29
N LEU A 53 2.02 -3.81 -12.07
CA LEU A 53 0.63 -3.81 -12.49
C LEU A 53 -0.09 -2.67 -11.75
N LYS A 54 -0.76 -1.81 -12.52
CA LYS A 54 -1.56 -0.73 -11.93
C LYS A 54 -2.81 -1.32 -11.31
N LEU A 55 -3.10 -0.90 -10.08
CA LEU A 55 -4.31 -1.34 -9.39
C LEU A 55 -5.55 -0.83 -10.13
N LYS A 56 -6.42 -1.75 -10.56
CA LYS A 56 -7.74 -1.38 -11.11
C LYS A 56 -8.72 -1.08 -9.97
N PRO A 57 -9.61 -0.07 -10.11
CA PRO A 57 -10.68 0.16 -9.15
C PRO A 57 -11.56 -1.08 -8.98
N ARG A 58 -11.90 -1.41 -7.73
CA ARG A 58 -12.76 -2.54 -7.36
C ARG A 58 -13.70 -2.12 -6.24
N VAL A 59 -14.90 -2.70 -6.25
CA VAL A 59 -15.83 -2.60 -5.12
C VAL A 59 -15.35 -3.54 -4.02
N PHE A 60 -15.32 -3.05 -2.79
CA PHE A 60 -15.06 -3.82 -1.59
C PHE A 60 -16.25 -3.66 -0.65
N ASP A 61 -17.02 -4.73 -0.49
CA ASP A 61 -18.25 -4.72 0.30
C ASP A 61 -18.03 -5.50 1.61
N PRO A 62 -17.85 -4.82 2.75
CA PRO A 62 -17.63 -5.48 4.03
C PRO A 62 -18.93 -6.02 4.65
N PRO A 63 -18.87 -7.11 5.44
CA PRO A 63 -17.69 -7.90 5.75
C PRO A 63 -17.30 -8.83 4.59
N GLY A 64 -16.01 -9.17 4.48
CA GLY A 64 -15.54 -10.03 3.39
C GLY A 64 -14.07 -9.85 3.07
N GLU A 65 -13.63 -10.47 1.98
CA GLU A 65 -12.25 -10.38 1.49
C GLU A 65 -12.21 -9.86 0.06
N LEU A 66 -11.24 -9.00 -0.24
CA LEU A 66 -10.91 -8.56 -1.58
C LEU A 66 -9.45 -8.90 -1.88
N VAL A 67 -9.23 -9.70 -2.93
CA VAL A 67 -7.91 -10.05 -3.42
C VAL A 67 -7.47 -9.07 -4.49
N LEU A 68 -6.31 -8.47 -4.30
CA LEU A 68 -5.62 -7.59 -5.25
C LEU A 68 -4.51 -8.42 -5.92
N TYR A 69 -4.78 -8.92 -7.12
CA TYR A 69 -3.90 -9.87 -7.81
C TYR A 69 -2.61 -9.20 -8.34
N GLU A 70 -2.63 -7.88 -8.49
CA GLU A 70 -1.56 -7.07 -9.04
C GLU A 70 -0.29 -7.09 -8.16
N ASP A 71 -0.48 -7.18 -6.84
CA ASP A 71 0.57 -7.11 -5.83
C ASP A 71 0.52 -8.27 -4.80
N GLY A 72 -0.49 -9.15 -4.90
CA GLY A 72 -0.70 -10.27 -3.98
C GLY A 72 -1.23 -9.82 -2.62
N ILE A 73 -1.81 -8.62 -2.52
CA ILE A 73 -2.40 -8.11 -1.29
C ILE A 73 -3.82 -8.63 -1.15
N VAL A 74 -4.18 -8.99 0.08
CA VAL A 74 -5.56 -9.31 0.47
C VAL A 74 -6.01 -8.29 1.49
N LEU A 75 -7.15 -7.68 1.23
CA LEU A 75 -7.89 -6.88 2.19
C LEU A 75 -8.98 -7.75 2.80
N LYS A 76 -8.95 -7.94 4.11
CA LYS A 76 -9.99 -8.64 4.87
C LYS A 76 -10.69 -7.66 5.78
N ALA A 77 -12.01 -7.62 5.70
CA ALA A 77 -12.82 -6.75 6.53
C ALA A 77 -13.82 -7.56 7.38
N GLU A 78 -13.94 -7.17 8.63
CA GLU A 78 -14.88 -7.72 9.60
C GLU A 78 -15.61 -6.58 10.33
N ILE A 79 -16.87 -6.82 10.68
CA ILE A 79 -17.66 -5.91 11.51
C ILE A 79 -17.64 -6.46 12.94
N ALA A 80 -17.34 -5.59 13.90
CA ALA A 80 -17.27 -5.94 15.31
C ALA A 80 -18.04 -4.93 16.18
N GLU A 81 -18.42 -5.38 17.38
CA GLU A 81 -19.02 -4.54 18.43
C GLU A 81 -17.99 -4.05 19.46
N THR A 82 -16.77 -4.58 19.40
CA THR A 82 -15.63 -4.18 20.22
C THR A 82 -14.37 -4.08 19.36
N TRP A 83 -13.38 -3.32 19.83
CA TRP A 83 -12.07 -3.20 19.18
C TRP A 83 -10.98 -3.05 20.25
N SER A 84 -9.73 -3.43 19.94
CA SER A 84 -8.58 -3.22 20.81
C SER A 84 -7.65 -2.13 20.28
N ASN A 85 -6.88 -1.49 21.15
CA ASN A 85 -5.89 -0.48 20.75
C ASN A 85 -4.62 -1.08 20.09
N ASP A 86 -4.57 -2.40 19.88
CA ASP A 86 -3.38 -3.10 19.37
C ASP A 86 -3.19 -2.93 17.85
N TYR A 87 -4.16 -2.29 17.18
CA TYR A 87 -4.08 -2.05 15.74
C TYR A 87 -3.13 -0.89 15.42
N ASN A 88 -2.09 -1.19 14.65
CA ASN A 88 -1.02 -0.23 14.33
C ASN A 88 -1.41 0.86 13.31
N GLY A 89 -2.63 0.82 12.76
CA GLY A 89 -3.13 1.77 11.75
C GLY A 89 -2.43 1.67 10.39
N LYS A 90 -1.60 0.64 10.20
CA LYS A 90 -0.82 0.37 8.98
C LYS A 90 -1.30 -0.90 8.29
N GLU A 91 -1.15 -2.04 8.94
CA GLU A 91 -1.56 -3.36 8.43
C GLU A 91 -2.99 -3.67 8.83
N THR A 92 -3.42 -3.19 9.99
CA THR A 92 -4.81 -3.24 10.43
C THR A 92 -5.26 -1.84 10.83
N SER A 93 -6.41 -1.41 10.32
CA SER A 93 -7.06 -0.16 10.72
C SER A 93 -8.50 -0.40 11.13
N VAL A 94 -8.95 0.34 12.14
CA VAL A 94 -10.32 0.27 12.66
C VAL A 94 -11.02 1.59 12.40
N PHE A 95 -12.20 1.50 11.82
CA PHE A 95 -13.02 2.64 11.46
C PHE A 95 -14.32 2.62 12.26
N ASP A 96 -14.82 3.81 12.55
CA ASP A 96 -16.19 3.98 12.97
C ASP A 96 -17.11 3.66 11.78
N LEU A 97 -17.81 2.52 11.85
CA LEU A 97 -18.62 2.02 10.74
C LEU A 97 -19.77 2.98 10.40
N ASP A 98 -20.30 3.70 11.39
CA ASP A 98 -21.44 4.60 11.20
C ASP A 98 -21.06 5.88 10.44
N ARG A 99 -19.76 6.16 10.29
CA ARG A 99 -19.23 7.29 9.52
C ARG A 99 -18.90 6.92 8.07
N LEU A 100 -19.04 5.65 7.69
CA LEU A 100 -18.70 5.16 6.36
C LEU A 100 -19.93 5.15 5.44
N VAL A 101 -19.68 5.47 4.17
CA VAL A 101 -20.56 5.16 3.05
C VAL A 101 -20.07 3.88 2.39
N LEU A 102 -20.93 2.86 2.35
CA LEU A 102 -20.68 1.56 1.73
C LEU A 102 -21.37 1.44 0.35
N PRO A 103 -20.90 0.54 -0.54
CA PRO A 103 -19.68 -0.25 -0.40
C PRO A 103 -18.42 0.64 -0.50
N LEU A 104 -17.30 0.12 -0.03
CA LEU A 104 -16.02 0.80 -0.19
C LEU A 104 -15.51 0.63 -1.63
N GLU A 105 -14.68 1.56 -2.06
CA GLU A 105 -13.91 1.44 -3.30
C GLU A 105 -12.43 1.24 -2.95
N VAL A 106 -11.78 0.31 -3.64
CA VAL A 106 -10.33 0.12 -3.57
C VAL A 106 -9.74 0.44 -4.93
N ARG A 107 -8.88 1.46 -4.99
CA ARG A 107 -8.32 1.97 -6.25
C ARG A 107 -6.87 2.40 -6.11
N MET A 108 -6.20 2.62 -7.24
CA MET A 108 -4.94 3.36 -7.27
C MET A 108 -5.17 4.83 -6.90
N ARG A 109 -4.08 5.52 -6.56
CA ARG A 109 -4.08 6.97 -6.38
C ARG A 109 -4.55 7.71 -7.64
N GLN A 110 -5.18 8.86 -7.44
CA GLN A 110 -5.60 9.78 -8.48
C GLN A 110 -4.95 11.15 -8.28
N LYS A 111 -4.81 11.91 -9.37
CA LYS A 111 -4.24 13.27 -9.29
C LYS A 111 -5.16 14.16 -8.45
N GLY A 112 -4.59 14.83 -7.46
CA GLY A 112 -5.34 15.70 -6.56
C GLY A 112 -5.83 15.01 -5.28
N ASP A 113 -5.63 13.69 -5.15
CA ASP A 113 -5.95 12.96 -3.93
C ASP A 113 -5.33 13.61 -2.70
N TYR A 114 -6.13 13.65 -1.64
CA TYR A 114 -5.73 14.11 -0.32
C TYR A 114 -6.49 13.35 0.75
N PHE A 115 -5.95 13.38 1.96
CA PHE A 115 -6.60 12.83 3.14
C PHE A 115 -6.10 13.56 4.40
N TYR A 116 -6.57 13.18 5.58
CA TYR A 116 -6.16 13.73 6.87
C TYR A 116 -5.42 12.64 7.63
N PRO A 117 -4.09 12.48 7.46
CA PRO A 117 -3.38 11.35 8.04
C PRO A 117 -3.51 11.34 9.56
N ALA A 118 -3.79 10.16 10.12
CA ALA A 118 -3.94 10.02 11.56
C ALA A 118 -2.70 10.53 12.32
N GLY A 119 -2.92 11.32 13.38
CA GLY A 119 -1.88 11.97 14.17
C GLY A 119 -1.17 13.17 13.49
N PHE A 120 -1.49 13.50 12.23
CA PHE A 120 -0.88 14.64 11.52
C PHE A 120 -1.63 15.96 11.74
N GLY A 121 -2.92 15.89 12.11
CA GLY A 121 -3.75 17.04 12.51
C GLY A 121 -4.23 17.95 11.36
N LYS A 122 -3.78 17.74 10.12
CA LYS A 122 -4.20 18.56 8.96
C LYS A 122 -4.30 17.76 7.65
N LYS A 123 -4.95 18.37 6.66
CA LYS A 123 -5.05 17.86 5.29
C LYS A 123 -3.66 17.70 4.66
N LYS A 124 -3.44 16.60 3.95
CA LYS A 124 -2.19 16.31 3.21
C LYS A 124 -2.51 15.73 1.84
N LYS A 125 -1.81 16.20 0.80
CA LYS A 125 -1.88 15.58 -0.53
C LYS A 125 -1.27 14.18 -0.46
N LEU A 126 -1.88 13.21 -1.14
CA LEU A 126 -1.39 11.83 -1.15
C LEU A 126 0.00 11.74 -1.81
N GLN A 127 0.26 12.56 -2.84
CA GLN A 127 1.58 12.63 -3.46
C GLN A 127 2.68 13.04 -2.46
N ASP A 128 2.41 14.06 -1.65
CA ASP A 128 3.38 14.57 -0.65
C ASP A 128 3.54 13.55 0.48
N PHE A 129 2.45 12.91 0.91
CA PHE A 129 2.51 11.80 1.86
C PHE A 129 3.41 10.65 1.37
N PHE A 130 3.31 10.25 0.11
CA PHE A 130 4.20 9.22 -0.45
C PHE A 130 5.65 9.65 -0.58
N VAL A 131 5.94 10.95 -0.76
CA VAL A 131 7.32 11.46 -0.71
C VAL A 131 7.88 11.30 0.70
N ASP A 132 7.12 11.70 1.71
CA ASP A 132 7.56 11.68 3.10
C ASP A 132 7.74 10.25 3.63
N GLU A 133 6.85 9.33 3.25
CA GLU A 133 6.97 7.89 3.56
C GLU A 133 8.01 7.18 2.67
N LYS A 134 8.71 7.92 1.79
CA LYS A 134 9.74 7.41 0.87
C LYS A 134 9.27 6.27 -0.03
N VAL A 135 8.00 6.30 -0.45
CA VAL A 135 7.45 5.31 -1.37
C VAL A 135 8.04 5.52 -2.77
N PRO A 136 8.67 4.49 -3.38
CA PRO A 136 9.22 4.57 -4.73
C PRO A 136 8.16 5.00 -5.75
N ARG A 137 8.53 5.89 -6.68
CA ARG A 137 7.57 6.57 -7.57
C ARG A 137 6.73 5.60 -8.41
N ASP A 138 7.36 4.53 -8.84
CA ASP A 138 6.82 3.42 -9.63
C ASP A 138 5.95 2.45 -8.84
N GLU A 139 6.07 2.41 -7.51
CA GLU A 139 5.24 1.59 -6.62
C GLU A 139 3.99 2.33 -6.11
N ARG A 140 3.97 3.67 -6.19
CA ARG A 140 2.84 4.48 -5.69
C ARG A 140 1.51 4.20 -6.38
N ASP A 141 1.53 3.73 -7.63
CA ASP A 141 0.32 3.38 -8.39
C ASP A 141 -0.21 1.97 -8.04
N SER A 142 0.60 1.15 -7.35
CA SER A 142 0.18 -0.16 -6.84
C SER A 142 -0.30 -0.12 -5.39
N VAL A 143 -0.05 0.97 -4.64
CA VAL A 143 -0.52 1.08 -3.25
C VAL A 143 -2.06 1.12 -3.22
N PRO A 144 -2.73 0.20 -2.48
CA PRO A 144 -4.19 0.20 -2.38
C PRO A 144 -4.71 1.41 -1.59
N ILE A 145 -5.56 2.21 -2.23
CA ILE A 145 -6.27 3.32 -1.61
C ILE A 145 -7.71 2.86 -1.35
N VAL A 146 -8.09 2.79 -0.07
CA VAL A 146 -9.47 2.47 0.33
C VAL A 146 -10.24 3.77 0.51
N VAL A 147 -11.41 3.81 -0.11
CA VAL A 147 -12.24 5.01 -0.29
C VAL A 147 -13.66 4.70 0.17
N SER A 148 -14.28 5.65 0.87
CA SER A 148 -15.67 5.61 1.30
C SER A 148 -16.38 6.88 0.83
N GLY A 149 -17.42 6.75 0.01
CA GLY A 149 -18.17 7.89 -0.53
C GLY A 149 -17.28 8.94 -1.21
N GLY A 150 -16.26 8.50 -1.95
CA GLY A 150 -15.28 9.37 -2.62
C GLY A 150 -14.17 9.95 -1.74
N ASN A 151 -14.19 9.70 -0.43
CA ASN A 151 -13.14 10.15 0.49
C ASN A 151 -12.18 9.00 0.81
N ILE A 152 -10.87 9.29 0.78
CA ILE A 152 -9.86 8.34 1.25
C ILE A 152 -10.05 8.11 2.75
N ILE A 153 -10.20 6.84 3.13
CA ILE A 153 -10.25 6.41 4.54
C ILE A 153 -8.94 5.75 4.97
N TRP A 154 -8.22 5.13 4.04
CA TRP A 154 -7.00 4.38 4.35
C TRP A 154 -6.09 4.22 3.16
N ILE A 155 -4.79 4.43 3.40
CA ILE A 155 -3.70 4.03 2.51
C ILE A 155 -3.17 2.71 3.08
N ALA A 156 -3.54 1.57 2.48
CA ALA A 156 -3.28 0.25 3.03
C ALA A 156 -1.76 0.00 3.18
N GLY A 157 -1.33 -0.44 4.36
CA GLY A 157 0.09 -0.59 4.71
C GLY A 157 0.76 0.68 5.24
N TYR A 158 0.09 1.84 5.19
CA TYR A 158 0.68 3.13 5.52
C TYR A 158 -0.05 3.91 6.61
N ARG A 159 -1.28 4.39 6.35
CA ARG A 159 -1.95 5.31 7.28
C ARG A 159 -3.45 5.44 7.01
N MET A 160 -4.23 5.50 8.09
CA MET A 160 -5.66 5.85 8.01
C MET A 160 -5.91 7.37 7.99
N ASP A 161 -7.11 7.76 7.57
CA ASP A 161 -7.64 9.11 7.70
C ASP A 161 -8.29 9.31 9.09
N GLU A 162 -7.84 10.33 9.83
CA GLU A 162 -8.27 10.67 11.19
C GLU A 162 -9.78 10.92 11.28
N ARG A 163 -10.42 11.39 10.19
CA ARG A 163 -11.87 11.69 10.19
C ARG A 163 -12.73 10.45 10.33
N TYR A 164 -12.19 9.26 10.09
CA TYR A 164 -12.87 7.97 10.18
C TYR A 164 -12.40 7.12 11.35
N ARG A 165 -11.50 7.66 12.17
CA ARG A 165 -11.04 7.00 13.39
C ARG A 165 -12.19 6.81 14.36
N VAL A 166 -12.15 5.69 15.05
CA VAL A 166 -12.97 5.39 16.23
C VAL A 166 -12.85 6.50 17.28
N LYS A 167 -13.97 6.86 17.89
CA LYS A 167 -14.05 7.87 18.94
C LYS A 167 -14.78 7.31 20.16
N GLU A 168 -14.74 8.07 21.25
CA GLU A 168 -15.62 7.81 22.37
C GLU A 168 -17.08 7.79 21.89
N GLY A 169 -17.80 6.72 22.21
CA GLY A 169 -19.19 6.50 21.79
C GLY A 169 -19.38 5.76 20.46
N THR A 170 -18.33 5.44 19.69
CA THR A 170 -18.45 4.53 18.53
C THR A 170 -18.96 3.17 19.02
N LYS A 171 -20.01 2.64 18.37
CA LYS A 171 -20.65 1.35 18.75
C LYS A 171 -20.40 0.23 17.76
N ARG A 172 -20.19 0.57 16.49
CA ARG A 172 -19.95 -0.40 15.42
C ARG A 172 -18.62 -0.11 14.77
N PHE A 173 -17.81 -1.15 14.64
CA PHE A 173 -16.44 -1.05 14.17
C PHE A 173 -16.30 -1.81 12.86
N LEU A 174 -15.64 -1.19 11.89
CA LEU A 174 -15.13 -1.89 10.72
C LEU A 174 -13.63 -2.08 10.88
N ILE A 175 -13.19 -3.33 10.99
CA ILE A 175 -11.77 -3.67 11.08
C ILE A 175 -11.35 -4.13 9.68
N ILE A 176 -10.35 -3.46 9.09
CA ILE A 176 -9.78 -3.87 7.81
C ILE A 176 -8.31 -4.21 8.00
N LYS A 177 -7.93 -5.41 7.58
CA LYS A 177 -6.55 -5.92 7.58
C LYS A 177 -6.04 -6.08 6.15
N SER A 178 -4.82 -5.63 5.92
CA SER A 178 -4.04 -5.81 4.70
C SER A 178 -2.88 -6.74 4.99
N PHE A 179 -2.76 -7.83 4.23
CA PHE A 179 -1.64 -8.76 4.31
C PHE A 179 -1.32 -9.28 2.92
N LYS A 180 -0.08 -9.71 2.68
CA LYS A 180 0.24 -10.40 1.42
C LYS A 180 -0.06 -11.89 1.58
N ARG A 181 -0.59 -12.47 0.51
CA ARG A 181 -0.75 -13.91 0.36
C ARG A 181 0.49 -14.54 -0.27
#